data_AF-S3KD94-F1
#
_entry.id   AF-S3KD94-F1
#
_cell.length_a   1.000
_cell.length_b   1.000
_cell.length_c   1.000
_cell.angle_alpha   90.00
_cell.angle_beta   90.00
_cell.angle_gamma   90.00
#
_symmetry.space_group_name_H-M   'P 1'
#
loop_
_entity.id
_entity.type
_entity.pdbx_description
1 polymer ?
#
loop_
_entity_poly.entity_id
_entity_poly.type
_entity_poly.pdbx_seq_one_letter_code
_entity_poly.pdbx_strand_id
1 'polypeptide(L)'
;MQFALVNNDRVEAFPSGRGSCPICGSEMVAKCGPRVMHHWAHHRPKDCDPWWENETPWHREWKNLFPIECREVSHTADDGEIHRADIKTVTGIVIEVQHSSMTDAERQSREEFYENLVWVIDGSGFRKNFDIYHGLPDPKSELARDLVWGKVQRHMIGANAGAGLFFRLSEAREENPNITKAEVCSGRIHSIYEIQDEVDKSYNGYHQYYWVRPRTTWLDAKCPVYIDFGDDRLVKLEIYDDSELECIRYVSKRKFVHDAMVETQAHDIATRFYPLPENVP
;
A
#
# COMPACT_ATOMS: atom_id res chain seq x y z
N MET A 1 -8.68 -20.37 3.28
CA MET A 1 -7.58 -20.74 2.36
C MET A 1 -8.16 -21.09 1.01
N GLN A 2 -7.60 -20.55 -0.06
CA GLN A 2 -7.90 -20.90 -1.44
C GLN A 2 -7.35 -22.28 -1.80
N PHE A 3 -6.17 -22.65 -1.30
CA PHE A 3 -5.46 -23.88 -1.68
C PHE A 3 -5.27 -24.88 -0.52
N ALA A 4 -5.26 -26.17 -0.87
CA ALA A 4 -4.78 -27.26 -0.04
C ALA A 4 -3.94 -28.23 -0.88
N LEU A 5 -3.21 -29.13 -0.23
CA LEU A 5 -2.45 -30.18 -0.89
C LEU A 5 -3.35 -31.41 -1.14
N VAL A 6 -3.52 -31.79 -2.40
CA VAL A 6 -4.20 -33.01 -2.82
C VAL A 6 -3.23 -33.80 -3.68
N ASN A 7 -2.84 -35.00 -3.23
CA ASN A 7 -1.76 -35.78 -3.85
C ASN A 7 -0.44 -35.00 -4.01
N ASN A 8 -0.11 -34.15 -3.02
CA ASN A 8 1.00 -33.19 -3.02
C ASN A 8 0.91 -32.04 -4.03
N ASP A 9 -0.16 -31.94 -4.82
CA ASP A 9 -0.41 -30.80 -5.69
C ASP A 9 -1.23 -29.74 -4.95
N ARG A 10 -0.92 -28.46 -5.20
CA ARG A 10 -1.73 -27.34 -4.69
C ARG A 10 -2.98 -27.19 -5.55
N VAL A 11 -4.15 -27.41 -4.96
CA VAL A 11 -5.43 -27.39 -5.67
C VAL A 11 -6.42 -26.45 -4.98
N GLU A 12 -7.18 -25.70 -5.79
CA GLU A 12 -8.30 -24.89 -5.29
C GLU A 12 -9.41 -25.77 -4.70
N ALA A 13 -10.24 -25.20 -3.83
CA ALA A 13 -11.35 -25.94 -3.26
C ALA A 13 -12.37 -26.37 -4.35
N PHE A 14 -12.64 -27.68 -4.39
CA PHE A 14 -13.63 -28.29 -5.28
C PHE A 14 -14.66 -29.11 -4.49
N PRO A 15 -15.88 -29.33 -5.01
CA PRO A 15 -16.94 -30.02 -4.28
C PRO A 15 -16.49 -31.38 -3.74
N SER A 16 -16.79 -31.62 -2.46
CA SER A 16 -16.43 -32.85 -1.73
C SER A 16 -14.92 -33.14 -1.61
N GLY A 17 -14.07 -32.15 -1.91
CA GLY A 17 -12.62 -32.29 -1.81
C GLY A 17 -12.13 -32.53 -0.39
N ARG A 18 -11.09 -33.36 -0.27
CA ARG A 18 -10.26 -33.54 0.92
C ARG A 18 -8.80 -33.36 0.55
N GLY A 19 -8.03 -32.78 1.45
CA GLY A 19 -6.60 -32.53 1.26
C GLY A 19 -5.90 -32.29 2.59
N SER A 20 -4.66 -31.83 2.52
CA SER A 20 -3.84 -31.50 3.68
C SER A 20 -3.48 -30.01 3.70
N CYS A 21 -3.44 -29.44 4.91
CA CYS A 21 -3.02 -28.05 5.11
C CYS A 21 -1.55 -27.86 4.72
N PRO A 22 -1.22 -26.91 3.83
CA PRO A 22 0.17 -26.60 3.45
C PRO A 22 1.06 -26.12 4.60
N ILE A 23 0.48 -25.66 5.71
CA ILE A 23 1.21 -25.20 6.89
C ILE A 23 1.44 -26.35 7.87
N CYS A 24 0.36 -26.94 8.37
CA CYS A 24 0.43 -27.88 9.50
C CYS A 24 0.17 -29.34 9.14
N GLY A 25 0.00 -29.66 7.86
CA GLY A 25 -0.23 -31.02 7.35
C GLY A 25 -1.56 -31.66 7.75
N SER A 26 -2.40 -30.96 8.52
CA SER A 26 -3.66 -31.51 9.05
C SER A 26 -4.73 -31.60 7.96
N GLU A 27 -5.66 -32.54 8.12
CA GLU A 27 -6.75 -32.76 7.16
C GLU A 27 -7.62 -31.51 6.97
N MET A 28 -7.89 -31.19 5.71
CA MET A 28 -8.78 -30.13 5.28
C MET A 28 -9.95 -30.69 4.47
N VAL A 29 -11.08 -30.01 4.57
CA VAL A 29 -12.29 -30.27 3.79
C VAL A 29 -12.64 -29.04 2.96
N ALA A 30 -13.01 -29.27 1.70
CA ALA A 30 -13.48 -28.20 0.83
C ALA A 30 -14.90 -27.76 1.25
N LYS A 31 -15.11 -26.45 1.35
CA LYS A 31 -16.40 -25.81 1.56
C LYS A 31 -16.80 -25.15 0.24
N CYS A 32 -17.77 -25.75 -0.44
CA CYS A 32 -18.24 -25.31 -1.75
C CYS A 32 -19.76 -25.11 -1.73
N GLY A 33 -20.26 -24.14 -2.48
CA GLY A 33 -21.70 -23.92 -2.61
C GLY A 33 -22.07 -22.52 -3.08
N PRO A 34 -23.32 -22.31 -3.49
CA PRO A 34 -23.76 -21.07 -4.14
C PRO A 34 -23.80 -19.84 -3.21
N ARG A 35 -23.64 -20.03 -1.90
CA ARG A 35 -23.69 -18.96 -0.88
C ARG A 35 -22.35 -18.70 -0.21
N VAL A 36 -21.30 -19.44 -0.59
CA VAL A 36 -20.00 -19.43 0.09
C VAL A 36 -18.92 -19.45 -0.97
N MET A 37 -17.95 -18.55 -0.85
CA MET A 37 -16.74 -18.63 -1.68
C MET A 37 -16.05 -19.97 -1.44
N HIS A 38 -15.71 -20.67 -2.52
CA HIS A 38 -15.03 -21.95 -2.41
C HIS A 38 -13.69 -21.79 -1.67
N HIS A 39 -13.55 -22.50 -0.56
CA HIS A 39 -12.36 -22.45 0.27
C HIS A 39 -12.11 -23.79 0.98
N TRP A 40 -10.87 -24.01 1.40
CA TRP A 40 -10.48 -25.08 2.29
C TRP A 40 -10.56 -24.63 3.74
N ALA A 41 -11.09 -25.52 4.59
CA ALA A 41 -11.11 -25.35 6.04
C ALA A 41 -10.57 -26.62 6.71
N HIS A 42 -9.93 -26.48 7.87
CA HIS A 42 -9.54 -27.64 8.66
C HIS A 42 -10.76 -28.50 9.01
N HIS A 43 -10.62 -29.83 8.88
CA HIS A 43 -11.72 -30.74 9.19
C HIS A 43 -12.15 -30.62 10.66
N ARG A 44 -11.17 -30.44 11.55
CA ARG A 44 -11.38 -30.09 12.96
C ARG A 44 -10.88 -28.67 13.18
N PRO A 45 -11.57 -27.84 13.99
CA PRO A 45 -11.09 -26.50 14.30
C PRO A 45 -9.64 -26.55 14.78
N LYS A 46 -8.77 -25.90 14.03
CA LYS A 46 -7.36 -25.78 14.32
C LYS A 46 -6.93 -24.40 13.87
N ASP A 47 -6.46 -23.63 14.83
CA ASP A 47 -5.78 -22.38 14.57
C ASP A 47 -4.30 -22.71 14.35
N CYS A 48 -3.92 -22.88 13.09
CA CYS A 48 -2.55 -23.26 12.73
C CYS A 48 -1.72 -22.07 12.25
N ASP A 49 -2.32 -20.88 12.19
CA ASP A 49 -1.70 -19.65 11.73
C ASP A 49 -2.46 -18.48 12.36
N PRO A 50 -1.89 -17.84 13.40
CA PRO A 50 -2.58 -16.78 14.15
C PRO A 50 -2.84 -15.53 13.30
N TRP A 51 -2.23 -15.41 12.12
CA TRP A 51 -2.44 -14.32 11.17
C TRP A 51 -3.55 -14.61 10.16
N TRP A 52 -4.21 -15.76 10.28
CA TRP A 52 -5.38 -16.09 9.48
C TRP A 52 -6.44 -14.99 9.59
N GLU A 53 -6.96 -14.56 8.44
CA GLU A 53 -8.24 -13.85 8.36
C GLU A 53 -9.21 -14.52 7.39
N ASN A 54 -10.50 -14.16 7.51
CA ASN A 54 -11.51 -14.63 6.57
C ASN A 54 -11.34 -13.92 5.23
N GLU A 55 -11.18 -14.71 4.18
CA GLU A 55 -10.99 -14.20 2.83
C GLU A 55 -12.27 -13.57 2.26
N THR A 56 -12.17 -12.32 1.81
CA THR A 56 -13.24 -11.58 1.12
C THR A 56 -13.09 -11.69 -0.41
N PRO A 57 -14.13 -11.36 -1.21
CA PRO A 57 -14.01 -11.28 -2.66
C PRO A 57 -12.87 -10.36 -3.12
N TRP A 58 -12.74 -9.18 -2.51
CA TRP A 58 -11.66 -8.23 -2.79
C TRP A 58 -10.27 -8.84 -2.51
N HIS A 59 -10.13 -9.54 -1.39
CA HIS A 59 -8.89 -10.23 -1.03
C HIS A 59 -8.50 -11.31 -2.05
N ARG A 60 -9.48 -12.11 -2.49
CA ARG A 60 -9.29 -13.14 -3.52
C ARG A 60 -8.95 -12.55 -4.87
N GLU A 61 -9.59 -11.45 -5.26
CA GLU A 61 -9.31 -10.74 -6.51
C GLU A 61 -7.87 -10.23 -6.55
N TRP A 62 -7.36 -9.67 -5.45
CA TRP A 62 -5.95 -9.27 -5.33
C TRP A 62 -4.99 -10.43 -5.51
N LYS A 63 -5.21 -11.56 -4.83
CA LYS A 63 -4.41 -12.77 -5.02
C LYS A 63 -4.44 -13.25 -6.47
N ASN A 64 -5.60 -13.16 -7.11
CA ASN A 64 -5.79 -13.61 -8.48
C ASN A 64 -5.02 -12.81 -9.54
N LEU A 65 -4.49 -11.62 -9.19
CA LEU A 65 -3.61 -10.85 -10.08
C LEU A 65 -2.22 -11.48 -10.27
N PHE A 66 -1.83 -12.39 -9.37
CA PHE A 66 -0.51 -13.02 -9.38
C PHE A 66 -0.57 -14.46 -9.88
N PRO A 67 0.51 -15.06 -10.38
CA PRO A 67 0.55 -16.50 -10.71
C PRO A 67 0.25 -17.40 -9.50
N ILE A 68 -0.27 -18.61 -9.73
CA ILE A 68 -0.71 -19.54 -8.67
C ILE A 68 0.42 -19.88 -7.68
N GLU A 69 1.64 -19.99 -8.18
CA GLU A 69 2.86 -20.26 -7.42
C GLU A 69 3.20 -19.14 -6.43
N CYS A 70 2.69 -17.93 -6.65
CA CYS A 70 2.92 -16.79 -5.76
C CYS A 70 1.85 -16.65 -4.69
N ARG A 71 0.65 -17.23 -4.87
CA ARG A 71 -0.48 -17.04 -3.95
C ARG A 71 -0.38 -17.98 -2.75
N GLU A 72 -0.75 -17.54 -1.55
CA GLU A 72 -0.87 -18.38 -0.35
C GLU A 72 0.38 -19.25 -0.09
N VAL A 73 1.56 -18.62 -0.09
CA VAL A 73 2.86 -19.30 0.04
C VAL A 73 3.27 -19.34 1.51
N SER A 74 3.57 -20.54 2.01
CA SER A 74 4.15 -20.70 3.35
C SER A 74 5.57 -20.11 3.38
N HIS A 75 5.85 -19.31 4.40
CA HIS A 75 7.15 -18.77 4.76
C HIS A 75 7.55 -19.37 6.11
N THR A 76 8.77 -19.89 6.20
CA THR A 76 9.33 -20.44 7.43
C THR A 76 10.54 -19.61 7.83
N ALA A 77 10.51 -19.03 9.03
CA ALA A 77 11.65 -18.32 9.60
C ALA A 77 12.72 -19.30 10.11
N ASP A 78 13.91 -18.78 10.42
CA ASP A 78 15.07 -19.56 10.85
C ASP A 78 14.84 -20.34 12.15
N ASP A 79 13.95 -19.86 13.01
CA ASP A 79 13.55 -20.51 14.26
C ASP A 79 12.45 -21.59 14.09
N GLY A 80 11.96 -21.75 12.86
CA GLY A 80 10.91 -22.70 12.50
C GLY A 80 9.49 -22.16 12.63
N GLU A 81 9.28 -20.88 12.96
CA GLU A 81 7.97 -20.23 12.86
C GLU A 81 7.48 -20.24 11.41
N ILE A 82 6.20 -20.58 11.19
CA ILE A 82 5.62 -20.70 9.85
C ILE A 82 4.35 -19.86 9.75
N HIS A 83 4.33 -18.96 8.78
CA HIS A 83 3.16 -18.19 8.39
C HIS A 83 2.90 -18.31 6.89
N ARG A 84 1.70 -17.99 6.45
CA ARG A 84 1.34 -18.00 5.03
C ARG A 84 1.10 -16.57 4.55
N ALA A 85 1.97 -16.14 3.66
CA ALA A 85 1.81 -14.88 2.95
C ALA A 85 0.62 -14.97 1.99
N ASP A 86 -0.14 -13.89 1.86
CA ASP A 86 -1.17 -13.78 0.83
C ASP A 86 -0.57 -13.95 -0.58
N ILE A 87 0.51 -13.22 -0.85
CA ILE A 87 1.31 -13.34 -2.08
C ILE A 87 2.81 -13.28 -1.70
N LYS A 88 3.61 -14.17 -2.28
CA LYS A 88 5.08 -14.12 -2.25
C LYS A 88 5.61 -14.34 -3.66
N THR A 89 6.23 -13.32 -4.23
CA THR A 89 6.71 -13.37 -5.62
C THR A 89 8.01 -14.14 -5.73
N VAL A 90 8.36 -14.55 -6.96
CA VAL A 90 9.60 -15.29 -7.26
C VAL A 90 10.88 -14.50 -6.92
N THR A 91 10.79 -13.17 -6.87
CA THR A 91 11.90 -12.29 -6.47
C THR A 91 12.00 -12.12 -4.94
N GLY A 92 11.07 -12.70 -4.18
CA GLY A 92 11.08 -12.68 -2.72
C GLY A 92 10.30 -11.54 -2.09
N ILE A 93 9.58 -10.72 -2.86
CA ILE A 93 8.68 -9.70 -2.31
C ILE A 93 7.44 -10.39 -1.74
N VAL A 94 7.10 -10.07 -0.50
CA VAL A 94 5.86 -10.49 0.16
C VAL A 94 4.84 -9.37 0.06
N ILE A 95 3.61 -9.69 -0.31
CA ILE A 95 2.48 -8.76 -0.32
C ILE A 95 1.42 -9.32 0.62
N GLU A 96 1.07 -8.55 1.65
CA GLU A 96 -0.07 -8.86 2.52
C GLU A 96 -1.22 -7.90 2.20
N VAL A 97 -2.38 -8.49 1.95
CA VAL A 97 -3.58 -7.79 1.48
C VAL A 97 -4.53 -7.68 2.67
N GLN A 98 -4.65 -6.49 3.24
CA GLN A 98 -5.31 -6.30 4.53
C GLN A 98 -6.67 -5.60 4.37
N HIS A 99 -7.75 -6.33 4.67
CA HIS A 99 -9.10 -5.76 4.73
C HIS A 99 -9.48 -5.35 6.18
N SER A 100 -9.19 -6.23 7.14
CA SER A 100 -9.58 -6.06 8.54
C SER A 100 -8.71 -5.02 9.26
N SER A 101 -9.15 -4.53 10.42
CA SER A 101 -8.29 -3.74 11.31
C SER A 101 -7.12 -4.58 11.81
N MET A 102 -5.92 -3.99 11.83
CA MET A 102 -4.71 -4.61 12.35
C MET A 102 -4.16 -3.75 13.49
N THR A 103 -3.58 -4.39 14.51
CA THR A 103 -2.93 -3.68 15.61
C THR A 103 -1.49 -3.32 15.25
N ASP A 104 -0.91 -2.33 15.91
CA ASP A 104 0.49 -1.95 15.68
C ASP A 104 1.46 -3.09 16.00
N ALA A 105 1.19 -3.86 17.07
CA ALA A 105 2.00 -5.00 17.46
C ALA A 105 1.97 -6.12 16.41
N GLU A 106 0.80 -6.40 15.86
CA GLU A 106 0.64 -7.39 14.79
C GLU A 106 1.33 -6.93 13.50
N ARG A 107 1.14 -5.66 13.11
CA ARG A 107 1.86 -5.08 11.96
C ARG A 107 3.37 -5.23 12.12
N GLN A 108 3.91 -4.80 13.26
CA GLN A 108 5.35 -4.84 13.52
C GLN A 108 5.88 -6.28 13.49
N SER A 109 5.17 -7.21 14.11
CA SER A 109 5.53 -8.63 14.08
C SER A 109 5.58 -9.20 12.65
N ARG A 110 4.61 -8.84 11.79
CA ARG A 110 4.60 -9.26 10.38
C ARG A 110 5.71 -8.60 9.56
N GLU A 111 5.97 -7.31 9.78
CA GLU A 111 7.06 -6.58 9.11
C GLU A 111 8.44 -7.15 9.50
N GLU A 112 8.64 -7.49 10.77
CA GLU A 112 9.86 -8.12 11.27
C GLU A 112 10.04 -9.54 10.76
N PHE A 113 8.95 -10.31 10.66
CA PHE A 113 9.00 -11.69 10.17
C PHE A 113 9.29 -11.79 8.67
N TYR A 114 8.64 -10.98 7.85
CA TYR A 114 8.78 -11.08 6.39
C TYR A 114 9.92 -10.25 5.81
N GLU A 115 10.28 -9.14 6.45
CA GLU A 115 11.30 -8.14 6.06
C GLU A 115 11.02 -7.44 4.71
N ASN A 116 10.93 -8.20 3.61
CA ASN A 116 10.68 -7.71 2.25
C ASN A 116 9.18 -7.60 1.94
N LEU A 117 8.45 -6.91 2.81
CA LEU A 117 6.99 -6.81 2.82
C LEU A 117 6.48 -5.52 2.18
N VAL A 118 5.34 -5.61 1.50
CA VAL A 118 4.50 -4.49 1.09
C VAL A 118 3.05 -4.73 1.53
N TRP A 119 2.38 -3.66 1.98
CA TRP A 119 0.98 -3.69 2.37
C TRP A 119 0.08 -3.18 1.25
N VAL A 120 -0.98 -3.92 0.96
CA VAL A 120 -2.12 -3.44 0.15
C VAL A 120 -3.37 -3.45 1.02
N ILE A 121 -3.92 -2.27 1.31
CA ILE A 121 -5.02 -2.12 2.27
C ILE A 121 -6.33 -1.74 1.59
N ASP A 122 -7.45 -2.29 2.08
CA ASP A 122 -8.77 -1.95 1.57
C ASP A 122 -9.21 -0.56 2.06
N GLY A 123 -9.25 0.40 1.13
CA GLY A 123 -9.67 1.77 1.37
C GLY A 123 -11.18 2.00 1.36
N SER A 124 -11.98 1.02 0.93
CA SER A 124 -13.42 1.17 0.71
C SER A 124 -14.16 1.66 1.96
N GLY A 125 -13.78 1.14 3.14
CA GLY A 125 -14.40 1.48 4.42
C GLY A 125 -14.15 2.91 4.89
N PHE A 126 -13.15 3.61 4.36
CA PHE A 126 -12.81 4.98 4.75
C PHE A 126 -12.68 5.95 3.58
N ARG A 127 -13.11 5.57 2.37
CA ARG A 127 -13.04 6.41 1.17
C ARG A 127 -13.60 7.82 1.36
N LYS A 128 -14.75 7.95 2.03
CA LYS A 128 -15.43 9.24 2.32
C LYS A 128 -14.71 10.10 3.35
N ASN A 129 -13.71 9.54 4.03
CA ASN A 129 -12.90 10.19 5.04
C ASN A 129 -11.47 10.45 4.54
N PHE A 130 -11.18 10.17 3.27
CA PHE A 130 -9.89 10.35 2.66
C PHE A 130 -10.02 11.31 1.47
N ASP A 131 -9.66 12.56 1.70
CA ASP A 131 -9.76 13.63 0.72
C ASP A 131 -8.39 13.84 0.06
N ILE A 132 -8.32 13.77 -1.27
CA ILE A 132 -7.09 14.03 -2.03
C ILE A 132 -7.23 15.43 -2.64
N TYR A 133 -6.20 16.25 -2.46
CA TYR A 133 -6.16 17.65 -2.86
C TYR A 133 -5.28 17.84 -4.11
N HIS A 134 -4.80 19.06 -4.32
CA HIS A 134 -3.98 19.44 -5.47
C HIS A 134 -2.74 18.55 -5.66
N GLY A 135 -2.31 18.47 -6.91
CA GLY A 135 -1.05 17.83 -7.27
C GLY A 135 0.14 18.59 -6.70
N LEU A 136 1.21 17.85 -6.45
CA LEU A 136 2.52 18.36 -6.07
C LEU A 136 3.47 18.10 -7.25
N PRO A 137 4.45 19.00 -7.49
CA PRO A 137 5.48 18.73 -8.48
C PRO A 137 6.34 17.54 -8.06
N ASP A 138 7.17 17.02 -8.96
CA ASP A 138 8.19 16.02 -8.60
C ASP A 138 9.07 16.58 -7.47
N PRO A 139 9.20 15.90 -6.31
CA PRO A 139 10.05 16.37 -5.20
C PRO A 139 11.52 16.53 -5.58
N LYS A 140 11.96 15.89 -6.68
CA LYS A 140 13.33 16.03 -7.22
C LYS A 140 13.51 17.22 -8.16
N SER A 141 12.43 17.92 -8.53
CA SER A 141 12.47 19.07 -9.43
C SER A 141 13.14 20.29 -8.79
N GLU A 142 13.71 21.17 -9.63
CA GLU A 142 14.24 22.46 -9.17
C GLU A 142 13.16 23.32 -8.51
N LEU A 143 11.93 23.24 -9.01
CA LEU A 143 10.78 23.92 -8.43
C LEU A 143 10.57 23.48 -6.97
N ALA A 144 10.44 22.17 -6.74
CA ALA A 144 10.13 21.63 -5.41
C ALA A 144 11.18 21.97 -4.34
N ARG A 145 12.45 22.17 -4.72
CA ARG A 145 13.52 22.54 -3.78
C ARG A 145 13.25 23.84 -3.03
N ASP A 146 12.52 24.77 -3.65
CA ASP A 146 12.19 26.06 -3.06
C ASP A 146 10.81 26.09 -2.39
N LEU A 147 9.95 25.07 -2.58
CA LEU A 147 8.59 25.09 -2.07
C LEU A 147 8.47 24.38 -0.72
N VAL A 148 7.90 25.05 0.28
CA VAL A 148 7.46 24.44 1.54
C VAL A 148 5.94 24.53 1.64
N TRP A 149 5.25 23.42 1.42
CA TRP A 149 3.79 23.40 1.35
C TRP A 149 3.13 23.50 2.73
N GLY A 150 2.11 24.34 2.85
CA GLY A 150 1.20 24.33 3.99
C GLY A 150 0.29 23.10 3.93
N LYS A 151 0.17 22.39 5.06
CA LYS A 151 -0.70 21.21 5.18
C LYS A 151 -2.17 21.59 4.93
N VAL A 152 -2.81 20.88 4.00
CA VAL A 152 -4.26 21.02 3.75
C VAL A 152 -5.09 20.60 4.97
N GLN A 153 -6.25 21.25 5.15
CA GLN A 153 -7.21 20.89 6.20
C GLN A 153 -8.63 20.88 5.67
N ARG A 154 -9.43 19.87 6.05
CA ARG A 154 -10.82 19.67 5.60
C ARG A 154 -11.78 20.82 5.90
N HIS A 155 -11.53 21.57 6.98
CA HIS A 155 -12.40 22.65 7.45
C HIS A 155 -11.96 24.05 6.98
N MET A 156 -10.92 24.15 6.14
CA MET A 156 -10.70 25.42 5.45
C MET A 156 -11.91 25.65 4.54
N ILE A 157 -12.62 26.75 4.74
CA ILE A 157 -13.80 27.16 3.96
C ILE A 157 -13.47 28.52 3.33
N GLY A 158 -13.69 28.67 2.02
CA GLY A 158 -13.44 29.91 1.27
C GLY A 158 -12.53 29.69 0.05
N ALA A 159 -12.20 30.76 -0.68
CA ALA A 159 -11.44 30.70 -1.93
C ALA A 159 -10.03 30.07 -1.81
N ASN A 160 -9.50 29.96 -0.59
CA ASN A 160 -8.17 29.42 -0.29
C ASN A 160 -8.20 28.00 0.32
N ALA A 161 -9.38 27.41 0.48
CA ALA A 161 -9.56 26.07 1.02
C ALA A 161 -8.97 25.01 0.07
N GLY A 162 -7.86 24.38 0.46
CA GLY A 162 -7.18 23.41 -0.40
C GLY A 162 -6.50 24.02 -1.62
N ALA A 163 -6.33 25.34 -1.67
CA ALA A 163 -5.76 26.10 -2.79
C ALA A 163 -4.23 26.03 -2.89
N GLY A 164 -3.60 25.00 -2.30
CA GLY A 164 -2.16 24.78 -2.30
C GLY A 164 -1.35 25.99 -1.85
N LEU A 165 -1.44 26.32 -0.57
CA LEU A 165 -0.62 27.39 0.01
C LEU A 165 0.80 26.88 0.26
N PHE A 166 1.80 27.73 0.06
CA PHE A 166 3.20 27.40 0.32
C PHE A 166 4.02 28.63 0.73
N PHE A 167 5.20 28.37 1.28
CA PHE A 167 6.26 29.34 1.52
C PHE A 167 7.43 29.05 0.59
N ARG A 168 8.27 30.06 0.33
CA ARG A 168 9.54 29.87 -0.37
C ARG A 168 10.69 29.73 0.62
N LEU A 169 11.49 28.68 0.45
CA LEU A 169 12.66 28.43 1.27
C LEU A 169 13.72 29.52 1.07
N SER A 170 13.89 29.99 -0.17
CA SER A 170 14.76 31.11 -0.52
C SER A 170 14.42 32.38 0.25
N GLU A 171 13.14 32.75 0.34
CA GLU A 171 12.68 33.91 1.11
C GLU A 171 12.91 33.72 2.61
N ALA A 172 12.61 32.54 3.16
CA ALA A 172 12.89 32.24 4.58
C ALA A 172 14.39 32.33 4.91
N ARG A 173 15.26 31.99 3.96
CA ARG A 173 16.73 32.06 4.11
C ARG A 173 17.29 33.48 4.06
N GLU A 174 16.53 34.47 3.59
CA GLU A 174 16.94 35.87 3.71
C GLU A 174 16.97 36.31 5.18
N GLU A 175 16.05 35.79 6.00
CA GLU A 175 15.98 36.08 7.44
C GLU A 175 16.86 35.12 8.26
N ASN A 176 16.84 33.82 7.94
CA ASN A 176 17.67 32.81 8.60
C ASN A 176 18.35 31.89 7.55
N PRO A 177 19.61 32.17 7.16
CA PRO A 177 20.29 31.42 6.10
C PRO A 177 20.42 29.92 6.32
N ASN A 178 20.32 29.44 7.57
CA ASN A 178 20.48 28.04 7.93
C ASN A 178 19.14 27.30 8.11
N ILE A 179 18.01 27.96 7.89
CA ILE A 179 16.69 27.32 8.04
C ILE A 179 16.52 26.16 7.06
N THR A 180 16.02 25.05 7.57
CA THR A 180 15.64 23.86 6.80
C THR A 180 14.17 23.92 6.40
N LYS A 181 13.74 23.11 5.43
CA LYS A 181 12.33 23.09 4.99
C LYS A 181 11.37 22.72 6.13
N ALA A 182 11.75 21.76 6.96
CA ALA A 182 10.95 21.33 8.12
C ALA A 182 10.75 22.43 9.17
N GLU A 183 11.64 23.44 9.22
CA GLU A 183 11.58 24.54 10.18
C GLU A 183 10.76 25.74 9.69
N VAL A 184 10.49 25.84 8.38
CA VAL A 184 9.74 26.96 7.81
C VAL A 184 8.27 26.88 8.24
N CYS A 185 7.85 27.80 9.11
CA CYS A 185 6.47 27.87 9.62
C CYS A 185 5.83 29.27 9.53
N SER A 186 6.58 30.28 9.07
CA SER A 186 6.13 31.66 8.92
C SER A 186 6.80 32.33 7.72
N GLY A 187 6.26 33.50 7.32
CA GLY A 187 6.76 34.27 6.18
C GLY A 187 5.63 34.66 5.22
N ARG A 188 6.03 35.07 4.01
CA ARG A 188 5.07 35.36 2.93
C ARG A 188 4.42 34.06 2.45
N ILE A 189 3.09 34.07 2.40
CA ILE A 189 2.31 32.93 1.89
C ILE A 189 2.02 33.16 0.41
N HIS A 190 2.31 32.14 -0.39
CA HIS A 190 2.00 32.07 -1.81
C HIS A 190 0.88 31.06 -2.09
N SER A 191 0.21 31.22 -3.22
CA SER A 191 -0.79 30.27 -3.71
C SER A 191 -0.27 29.48 -4.91
N ILE A 192 -0.65 28.21 -5.01
CA ILE A 192 -0.32 27.34 -6.16
C ILE A 192 -0.68 27.96 -7.50
N TYR A 193 -1.72 28.81 -7.55
CA TYR A 193 -2.13 29.50 -8.77
C TYR A 193 -1.05 30.43 -9.34
N GLU A 194 -0.07 30.85 -8.54
CA GLU A 194 1.10 31.63 -8.99
C GLU A 194 2.11 30.79 -9.78
N ILE A 195 2.08 29.45 -9.62
CA ILE A 195 3.07 28.51 -10.16
C ILE A 195 2.43 27.27 -10.82
N GLN A 196 1.14 27.34 -11.18
CA GLN A 196 0.35 26.18 -11.59
C GLN A 196 0.95 25.52 -12.85
N ASP A 197 1.40 26.31 -13.81
CA ASP A 197 2.00 25.81 -15.05
C ASP A 197 3.29 25.03 -14.80
N GLU A 198 4.13 25.48 -13.86
CA GLU A 198 5.37 24.80 -13.48
C GLU A 198 5.09 23.54 -12.67
N VAL A 199 4.08 23.56 -11.79
CA VAL A 199 3.61 22.36 -11.09
C VAL A 199 3.12 21.31 -12.08
N ASP A 200 2.27 21.69 -13.03
CA ASP A 200 1.70 20.78 -14.03
C ASP A 200 2.79 20.18 -14.93
N LYS A 201 3.78 20.96 -15.34
CA LYS A 201 4.93 20.47 -16.12
C LYS A 201 5.81 19.50 -15.35
N SER A 202 5.90 19.65 -14.04
CA SER A 202 6.72 18.82 -13.16
C SER A 202 5.95 17.69 -12.49
N TYR A 203 4.64 17.59 -12.69
CA TYR A 203 3.78 16.65 -11.98
C TYR A 203 4.06 15.20 -12.38
N ASN A 204 4.23 14.33 -11.39
CA ASN A 204 4.51 12.90 -11.58
C ASN A 204 3.70 11.98 -10.64
N GLY A 205 2.59 12.48 -10.08
CA GLY A 205 1.63 11.69 -9.32
C GLY A 205 1.50 12.00 -7.82
N TYR A 206 2.32 12.90 -7.26
CA TYR A 206 2.21 13.30 -5.85
C TYR A 206 1.03 14.24 -5.60
N HIS A 207 0.38 14.10 -4.45
CA HIS A 207 -0.71 14.97 -3.99
C HIS A 207 -0.66 15.17 -2.48
N GLN A 208 -1.14 16.34 -2.03
CA GLN A 208 -1.57 16.47 -0.64
C GLN A 208 -2.86 15.68 -0.41
N TYR A 209 -3.05 15.21 0.81
CA TYR A 209 -4.27 14.56 1.23
C TYR A 209 -4.66 14.99 2.65
N TYR A 210 -5.90 14.71 3.02
CA TYR A 210 -6.38 14.81 4.38
C TYR A 210 -7.18 13.55 4.73
N TRP A 211 -6.77 12.86 5.80
CA TRP A 211 -7.45 11.68 6.28
C TRP A 211 -8.11 11.95 7.63
N VAL A 212 -9.45 11.91 7.65
CA VAL A 212 -10.25 12.07 8.87
C VAL A 212 -10.10 10.82 9.73
N ARG A 213 -9.59 11.00 10.96
CA ARG A 213 -9.27 9.91 11.91
C ARG A 213 -8.37 8.88 11.22
N PRO A 214 -7.12 9.29 10.89
CA PRO A 214 -6.23 8.42 10.17
C PRO A 214 -5.97 7.14 10.98
N ARG A 215 -5.78 6.04 10.28
CA ARG A 215 -5.38 4.77 10.88
C ARG A 215 -3.86 4.82 11.07
N THR A 216 -3.41 5.24 12.25
CA THR A 216 -1.99 5.46 12.57
C THR A 216 -1.12 4.23 12.31
N THR A 217 -1.66 3.02 12.53
CA THR A 217 -1.01 1.76 12.18
C THR A 217 -0.40 1.76 10.77
N TRP A 218 -1.05 2.39 9.80
CA TRP A 218 -0.55 2.46 8.42
C TRP A 218 0.38 3.65 8.16
N LEU A 219 0.24 4.73 8.92
CA LEU A 219 1.15 5.88 8.84
C LEU A 219 2.50 5.56 9.47
N ASP A 220 2.51 4.73 10.51
CA ASP A 220 3.71 4.31 11.25
C ASP A 220 4.37 3.05 10.64
N ALA A 221 3.90 2.61 9.47
CA ALA A 221 4.44 1.45 8.77
C ALA A 221 5.86 1.72 8.27
N LYS A 222 6.79 0.78 8.51
CA LYS A 222 8.14 0.86 7.94
C LYS A 222 8.17 0.35 6.49
N CYS A 223 7.28 -0.59 6.20
CA CYS A 223 7.09 -1.14 4.87
C CYS A 223 6.19 -0.24 4.02
N PRO A 224 6.36 -0.25 2.68
CA PRO A 224 5.49 0.53 1.79
C PRO A 224 4.01 0.16 1.96
N VAL A 225 3.14 1.17 1.99
CA VAL A 225 1.68 1.01 2.12
C VAL A 225 0.97 1.58 0.90
N TYR A 226 0.14 0.73 0.28
CA TYR A 226 -0.71 1.08 -0.85
C TYR A 226 -2.18 0.91 -0.45
N ILE A 227 -2.98 1.94 -0.69
CA ILE A 227 -4.43 1.92 -0.44
C ILE A 227 -5.14 1.68 -1.76
N ASP A 228 -5.98 0.66 -1.80
CA ASP A 228 -6.88 0.40 -2.93
C ASP A 228 -8.27 0.95 -2.62
N PHE A 229 -8.71 1.93 -3.40
CA PHE A 229 -10.06 2.49 -3.31
C PHE A 229 -11.07 1.83 -4.28
N GLY A 230 -10.64 0.81 -5.03
CA GLY A 230 -11.46 0.09 -6.00
C GLY A 230 -11.25 0.51 -7.46
N ASP A 231 -10.30 1.43 -7.71
CA ASP A 231 -10.05 2.02 -9.03
C ASP A 231 -8.87 1.30 -9.73
N ASP A 232 -8.44 1.81 -10.89
CA ASP A 232 -7.25 1.34 -11.63
C ASP A 232 -5.92 1.84 -11.02
N ARG A 233 -5.99 2.68 -10.00
CA ARG A 233 -4.86 3.29 -9.29
C ARG A 233 -4.90 2.97 -7.80
N LEU A 234 -3.72 2.79 -7.25
CA LEU A 234 -3.44 2.73 -5.83
C LEU A 234 -2.97 4.10 -5.34
N VAL A 235 -3.23 4.37 -4.08
CA VAL A 235 -2.74 5.52 -3.35
C VAL A 235 -1.62 5.04 -2.44
N LYS A 236 -0.37 5.32 -2.81
CA LYS A 236 0.80 5.00 -1.97
C LYS A 236 1.00 6.11 -0.95
N LEU A 237 1.14 5.76 0.32
CA LEU A 237 1.48 6.71 1.39
C LEU A 237 2.99 7.01 1.33
N GLU A 238 3.37 8.28 1.30
CA GLU A 238 4.78 8.71 1.25
C GLU A 238 5.02 9.99 2.07
N ILE A 239 6.30 10.26 2.36
CA ILE A 239 6.79 11.57 2.77
C ILE A 239 7.33 12.27 1.53
N TYR A 240 6.84 13.47 1.25
CA TYR A 240 7.07 14.16 -0.01
C TYR A 240 8.54 14.56 -0.21
N ASP A 241 9.12 15.25 0.78
CA ASP A 241 10.50 15.72 0.77
C ASP A 241 11.00 16.01 2.21
N ASP A 242 12.10 16.74 2.33
CA ASP A 242 12.72 17.17 3.59
C ASP A 242 11.90 18.20 4.41
N SER A 243 10.68 18.55 3.98
CA SER A 243 9.70 19.26 4.81
C SER A 243 8.88 18.34 5.73
N GLU A 244 9.06 17.01 5.65
CA GLU A 244 8.28 16.00 6.37
C GLU A 244 6.76 16.06 6.05
N LEU A 245 6.42 16.59 4.87
CA LEU A 245 5.05 16.63 4.39
C LEU A 245 4.58 15.22 4.02
N GLU A 246 3.70 14.66 4.85
CA GLU A 246 2.91 13.48 4.49
C GLU A 246 2.10 13.76 3.22
N CYS A 247 2.23 12.87 2.25
CA CYS A 247 1.57 12.98 0.96
C CYS A 247 1.09 11.62 0.48
N ILE A 248 0.47 11.61 -0.68
CA ILE A 248 0.25 10.39 -1.43
C ILE A 248 0.88 10.46 -2.80
N ARG A 249 1.14 9.29 -3.38
CA ARG A 249 1.46 9.15 -4.79
C ARG A 249 0.49 8.20 -5.46
N TYR A 250 -0.06 8.61 -6.59
CA TYR A 250 -0.83 7.71 -7.44
C TYR A 250 0.09 6.71 -8.13
N VAL A 251 -0.27 5.43 -8.04
CA VAL A 251 0.44 4.32 -8.69
C VAL A 251 -0.56 3.50 -9.48
N SER A 252 -0.30 3.23 -10.75
CA SER A 252 -1.15 2.32 -11.53
C SER A 252 -1.14 0.92 -10.90
N LYS A 253 -2.31 0.30 -10.73
CA LYS A 253 -2.44 -1.07 -10.22
C LYS A 253 -1.64 -2.06 -11.08
N ARG A 254 -1.66 -1.87 -12.40
CA ARG A 254 -0.83 -2.62 -13.35
C ARG A 254 0.67 -2.45 -13.09
N LYS A 255 1.13 -1.22 -12.86
CA LYS A 255 2.55 -0.95 -12.53
C LYS A 255 2.95 -1.65 -11.24
N PHE A 256 2.09 -1.59 -10.22
CA PHE A 256 2.33 -2.29 -8.96
C PHE A 256 2.50 -3.80 -9.16
N VAL A 257 1.57 -4.45 -9.86
CA VAL A 257 1.60 -5.91 -10.11
C VAL A 257 2.85 -6.29 -10.90
N HIS A 258 3.14 -5.55 -11.99
CA HIS A 258 4.34 -5.76 -12.78
C HIS A 258 5.61 -5.66 -11.92
N ASP A 259 5.78 -4.56 -11.19
CA ASP A 259 6.98 -4.31 -10.40
C ASP A 259 7.17 -5.32 -9.28
N ALA A 260 6.09 -5.71 -8.62
CA ALA A 260 6.16 -6.75 -7.58
C ALA A 260 6.72 -8.08 -8.11
N MET A 261 6.54 -8.36 -9.40
CA MET A 261 7.05 -9.57 -10.05
C MET A 261 8.48 -9.45 -10.56
N VAL A 262 9.03 -8.25 -10.73
CA VAL A 262 10.36 -8.05 -11.36
C VAL A 262 11.39 -7.35 -10.46
N GLU A 263 10.95 -6.50 -9.54
CA GLU A 263 11.83 -5.88 -8.55
C GLU A 263 12.16 -6.88 -7.44
N THR A 264 13.31 -6.70 -6.79
CA THR A 264 13.77 -7.60 -5.73
C THR A 264 13.47 -7.06 -4.33
N GLN A 265 13.10 -5.78 -4.23
CA GLN A 265 12.82 -5.11 -2.97
C GLN A 265 11.45 -4.44 -3.02
N ALA A 266 10.67 -4.59 -1.95
CA ALA A 266 9.34 -4.01 -1.83
C ALA A 266 9.34 -2.48 -2.01
N HIS A 267 10.41 -1.80 -1.56
CA HIS A 267 10.56 -0.35 -1.68
C HIS A 267 10.80 0.12 -3.12
N ASP A 268 11.25 -0.75 -4.02
CA ASP A 268 11.53 -0.40 -5.42
C ASP A 268 10.26 -0.36 -6.28
N ILE A 269 9.14 -0.90 -5.78
CA ILE A 269 7.85 -0.89 -6.47
C ILE A 269 7.43 0.56 -6.77
N ALA A 270 7.09 0.81 -8.04
CA ALA A 270 6.64 2.08 -8.60
C ALA A 270 7.64 3.25 -8.48
N THR A 271 8.94 2.97 -8.25
CA THR A 271 9.96 4.02 -8.16
C THR A 271 10.50 4.48 -9.51
N ARG A 272 10.50 3.58 -10.53
CA ARG A 272 11.03 3.86 -11.87
C ARG A 272 9.91 3.99 -12.91
N PHE A 273 10.04 4.97 -13.79
CA PHE A 273 9.11 5.21 -14.89
C PHE A 273 9.63 4.57 -16.17
N TYR A 274 8.84 3.65 -16.73
CA TYR A 274 9.10 3.03 -18.03
C TYR A 274 7.76 2.57 -18.63
N PRO A 275 7.63 2.54 -19.97
CA PRO A 275 6.44 2.03 -20.61
C PRO A 275 6.27 0.54 -20.30
N LEU A 276 5.08 0.15 -19.84
CA LEU A 276 4.72 -1.25 -19.68
C LEU A 276 4.20 -1.78 -21.03
N PRO A 277 4.66 -2.95 -21.50
CA PRO A 277 4.12 -3.56 -22.71
C PRO A 277 2.63 -3.87 -22.52
N GLU A 278 1.80 -3.62 -23.53
CA GLU A 278 0.33 -3.80 -23.45
C GLU A 278 -0.11 -5.21 -23.04
N ASN A 279 0.75 -6.22 -23.18
CA ASN A 279 0.45 -7.63 -22.93
C ASN A 279 0.97 -8.19 -21.60
N VAL A 280 1.55 -7.37 -20.71
CA VAL A 280 1.92 -7.85 -19.36
C VAL A 280 0.78 -7.53 -18.39
N PRO A 281 0.23 -8.53 -17.66
CA PRO A 281 -0.82 -8.33 -16.67
C PRO A 281 -0.45 -7.26 -15.63
#